data_AF-A0A2W5YX93-F1
#
_entry.id   AF-A0A2W5YX93-F1
#
_cell.length_a   1.000
_cell.length_b   1.000
_cell.length_c   1.000
_cell.angle_alpha   90.00
_cell.angle_beta   90.00
_cell.angle_gamma   90.00
#
_symmetry.space_group_name_H-M   'P 1'
#
loop_
_entity.id
_entity.type
_entity.pdbx_description
1 polymer ?
#
loop_
_entity_poly.entity_id
_entity_poly.type
_entity_poly.pdbx_seq_one_letter_code
_entity_poly.pdbx_strand_id
1 'polypeptide(L)'
;MDLAAVDRQSAPHRVVFAVYRDGDNNLDEAQERNVTDFVKSTAQNPALKVIAEDTTALPKSPFPAGALRSEWSVIQNGQQHVTRVTPPVDMSNRRSLSNFVEQTLETRFHDPQFRHADVWIDLVDHGGGDGGGLQADISGGFMGLQDIAGAIADGRAQFNKKCPQGDDSVTGVLANQCLMATVGFADALSHSGVRYLAASPETMIAPGVPSAKFADVLTRNDEDWAQQAVDVTMKARYGGVEGWHPAAAFDVLDLDAGKVGAMRSAVTSFNDAVDALPHSQEGRETLRDIRSDVRSVRGMVRFDHSKDMPWHADRPAIATYETVAGDERLPQAIRGAAQAAAQEIGGIVLAHEESLNFGPFHASYADAVGPTAHLPVSKASYDSWADRGVVETHNDFYDAVHGADFSRSIGAYNRLQDAAGALA
;
A
#
# COMPACT_ATOMS: atom_id res chain seq x y z
N MET A 1 -29.46 22.81 -39.92
CA MET A 1 -28.17 22.37 -39.36
C MET A 1 -28.13 22.92 -37.96
N ASP A 2 -28.23 22.03 -36.99
CA ASP A 2 -28.35 22.35 -35.58
C ASP A 2 -26.94 22.60 -35.02
N LEU A 3 -26.65 23.84 -34.63
CA LEU A 3 -25.36 24.28 -34.09
C LEU A 3 -25.20 23.94 -32.60
N ALA A 4 -26.03 23.03 -32.06
CA ALA A 4 -26.01 22.61 -30.65
C ALA A 4 -25.04 21.46 -30.34
N ALA A 5 -24.18 21.05 -31.28
CA ALA A 5 -23.10 20.09 -31.05
C ALA A 5 -21.76 20.78 -30.68
N VAL A 6 -21.82 21.92 -30.00
CA VAL A 6 -20.64 22.53 -29.38
C VAL A 6 -20.29 21.71 -28.14
N ASP A 7 -19.16 21.02 -28.22
CA ASP A 7 -18.30 20.58 -27.11
C ASP A 7 -19.00 20.55 -25.74
N ARG A 8 -19.64 19.42 -25.43
CA ARG A 8 -19.60 18.96 -24.05
C ARG A 8 -18.18 18.42 -23.82
N GLN A 9 -17.20 19.31 -23.72
CA GLN A 9 -16.06 19.02 -22.87
C GLN A 9 -16.69 18.73 -21.50
N SER A 10 -16.74 17.45 -21.12
CA SER A 10 -17.12 17.05 -19.78
C SER A 10 -16.35 17.93 -18.81
N ALA A 11 -17.04 18.59 -17.89
CA ALA A 11 -16.37 19.36 -16.86
C ALA A 11 -15.25 18.49 -16.25
N PRO A 12 -14.02 19.02 -16.10
CA PRO A 12 -12.89 18.20 -15.70
C PRO A 12 -13.19 17.56 -14.34
N HIS A 13 -12.83 16.29 -14.21
CA HIS A 13 -13.07 15.54 -13.00
C HIS A 13 -12.19 16.09 -11.87
N ARG A 14 -12.84 16.47 -10.77
CA ARG A 14 -12.16 17.18 -9.69
C ARG A 14 -11.63 16.20 -8.66
N VAL A 15 -10.41 16.46 -8.20
CA VAL A 15 -9.72 15.65 -7.21
C VAL A 15 -9.20 16.55 -6.09
N VAL A 16 -9.45 16.14 -4.85
CA VAL A 16 -8.71 16.58 -3.67
C VAL A 16 -7.65 15.52 -3.37
N PHE A 17 -6.39 15.89 -3.54
CA PHE A 17 -5.26 15.00 -3.30
C PHE A 17 -4.59 15.39 -1.98
N ALA A 18 -4.67 14.52 -0.99
CA ALA A 18 -4.25 14.79 0.37
C ALA A 18 -2.91 14.10 0.64
N VAL A 19 -1.83 14.86 0.82
CA VAL A 19 -0.48 14.34 1.07
C VAL A 19 -0.20 14.34 2.56
N TYR A 20 0.03 13.15 3.13
CA TYR A 20 0.41 12.95 4.51
C TYR A 20 1.84 12.39 4.53
N ARG A 21 2.80 13.27 4.85
CA ARG A 21 4.23 13.00 4.66
C ARG A 21 4.98 13.08 5.98
N ASP A 22 5.78 12.04 6.23
CA ASP A 22 6.74 12.07 7.32
C ASP A 22 8.16 12.36 6.80
N GLY A 23 8.77 13.41 7.34
CA GLY A 23 10.18 13.75 7.14
C GLY A 23 10.99 13.58 8.43
N ASP A 24 10.42 12.98 9.48
CA ASP A 24 11.13 12.59 10.70
C ASP A 24 11.92 11.28 10.51
N ASN A 25 12.70 11.21 9.43
CA ASN A 25 13.64 10.13 9.13
C ASN A 25 14.57 10.53 7.96
N ASN A 26 15.30 9.54 7.44
CA ASN A 26 16.28 9.75 6.38
C ASN A 26 15.71 10.00 4.97
N LEU A 27 14.38 10.01 4.79
CA LEU A 27 13.73 10.25 3.49
C LEU A 27 13.35 11.72 3.24
N ASP A 28 13.45 12.59 4.25
CA ASP A 28 12.96 13.98 4.20
C ASP A 28 13.40 14.70 2.91
N GLU A 29 14.70 14.90 2.71
CA GLU A 29 15.24 15.62 1.55
C GLU A 29 14.78 15.02 0.20
N ALA A 30 14.66 13.69 0.11
CA ALA A 30 14.27 13.04 -1.12
C ALA A 30 12.77 13.20 -1.40
N GLN A 31 11.92 13.02 -0.39
CA GLN A 31 10.47 12.99 -0.52
C GLN A 31 9.80 14.37 -0.45
N GLU A 32 10.51 15.46 -0.11
CA GLU A 32 9.98 16.83 -0.11
C GLU A 32 9.29 17.19 -1.45
N ARG A 33 9.78 16.61 -2.55
CA ARG A 33 9.21 16.81 -3.90
C ARG A 33 7.77 16.28 -4.05
N ASN A 34 7.34 15.35 -3.21
CA ASN A 34 5.96 14.85 -3.21
C ASN A 34 4.96 15.89 -2.69
N VAL A 35 5.44 16.98 -2.07
CA VAL A 35 4.61 18.16 -1.73
C VAL A 35 4.88 19.29 -2.74
N THR A 36 6.15 19.63 -2.97
CA THR A 36 6.50 20.86 -3.71
C THR A 36 6.17 20.80 -5.22
N ASP A 37 6.18 19.63 -5.86
CA ASP A 37 5.85 19.50 -7.28
C ASP A 37 4.38 19.86 -7.58
N PHE A 38 3.48 19.81 -6.58
CA PHE A 38 2.08 20.18 -6.73
C PHE A 38 1.85 21.67 -7.03
N VAL A 39 2.79 22.55 -6.69
CA VAL A 39 2.71 23.97 -7.07
C VAL A 39 2.65 24.08 -8.59
N LYS A 40 3.51 23.37 -9.32
CA LYS A 40 3.49 23.44 -10.78
C LYS A 40 2.25 22.78 -11.38
N SER A 41 1.85 21.62 -10.86
CA SER A 41 0.68 20.87 -11.38
C SER A 41 -0.61 21.67 -11.16
N THR A 42 -0.88 22.18 -9.95
CA THR A 42 -2.10 22.94 -9.66
C THR A 42 -2.18 24.29 -10.39
N ALA A 43 -1.05 24.84 -10.86
CA ALA A 43 -1.05 26.02 -11.73
C ALA A 43 -1.63 25.74 -13.13
N GLN A 44 -1.51 24.49 -13.59
CA GLN A 44 -1.91 24.02 -14.91
C GLN A 44 -3.21 23.21 -14.87
N ASN A 45 -3.59 22.74 -13.68
CA ASN A 45 -4.72 21.84 -13.46
C ASN A 45 -5.69 22.43 -12.41
N PRO A 46 -6.69 23.24 -12.81
CA PRO A 46 -7.67 23.83 -11.89
C PRO A 46 -8.68 22.81 -11.34
N ALA A 47 -8.66 21.56 -11.82
CA ALA A 47 -9.45 20.47 -11.29
C ALA A 47 -8.75 19.72 -10.15
N LEU A 48 -7.50 20.07 -9.85
CA LEU A 48 -6.74 19.53 -8.74
C LEU A 48 -6.65 20.55 -7.59
N LYS A 49 -6.93 20.07 -6.38
CA LYS A 49 -6.65 20.78 -5.13
C LYS A 49 -5.85 19.86 -4.24
N VAL A 50 -4.81 20.40 -3.59
CA VAL A 50 -3.97 19.60 -2.71
C VAL A 50 -4.04 20.12 -1.29
N ILE A 51 -4.08 19.18 -0.35
CA ILE A 51 -4.02 19.42 1.09
C ILE A 51 -2.81 18.63 1.57
N ALA A 52 -1.88 19.26 2.28
CA ALA A 52 -0.69 18.57 2.75
C ALA A 52 -0.51 18.78 4.25
N GLU A 53 -0.24 17.70 4.98
CA GLU A 53 0.35 17.73 6.32
C GLU A 53 1.74 17.12 6.22
N ASP A 54 2.73 17.95 6.49
CA ASP A 54 4.12 17.69 6.15
C ASP A 54 5.00 17.94 7.38
N THR A 55 5.56 16.87 7.96
CA THR A 55 6.62 16.98 8.96
C THR A 55 7.95 17.07 8.24
N THR A 56 8.71 18.14 8.46
CA THR A 56 9.97 18.36 7.72
C THR A 56 11.02 19.07 8.57
N ALA A 57 12.29 18.89 8.18
CA ALA A 57 13.42 19.51 8.85
C ALA A 57 13.48 21.02 8.63
N LEU A 58 13.76 21.73 9.72
CA LEU A 58 14.03 23.16 9.71
C LEU A 58 15.44 23.44 9.17
N PRO A 59 15.64 24.59 8.49
CA PRO A 59 16.97 25.03 8.12
C PRO A 59 17.84 25.21 9.37
N LYS A 60 19.08 24.70 9.32
CA LYS A 60 20.05 24.68 10.46
C LYS A 60 20.39 26.05 11.08
N SER A 61 19.92 27.17 10.51
CA SER A 61 20.10 28.49 11.08
C SER A 61 18.81 29.29 10.90
N PRO A 62 18.21 29.85 11.98
CA PRO A 62 18.69 29.90 13.36
C PRO A 62 18.34 28.66 14.23
N PHE A 63 17.79 27.59 13.65
CA PHE A 63 17.29 26.43 14.40
C PHE A 63 18.38 25.37 14.66
N PRO A 64 18.28 24.58 15.74
CA PRO A 64 19.16 23.43 15.96
C PRO A 64 19.16 22.46 14.77
N ALA A 65 20.28 21.80 14.50
CA ALA A 65 20.34 20.75 13.49
C ALA A 65 19.39 19.60 13.89
N GLY A 66 18.56 19.15 12.94
CA GLY A 66 17.55 18.11 13.16
C GLY A 66 16.28 18.61 13.84
N ALA A 67 16.11 19.93 14.06
CA ALA A 67 14.83 20.46 14.51
C ALA A 67 13.77 20.28 13.42
N LEU A 68 12.60 19.79 13.80
CA LEU A 68 11.48 19.53 12.90
C LEU A 68 10.30 20.46 13.17
N ARG A 69 9.41 20.60 12.20
CA ARG A 69 8.06 21.15 12.37
C ARG A 69 7.07 20.39 11.49
N SER A 70 5.79 20.53 11.79
CA SER A 70 4.74 20.12 10.86
C SER A 70 4.00 21.30 10.30
N GLU A 71 3.72 21.25 9.00
CA GLU A 71 3.00 22.27 8.27
C GLU A 71 1.71 21.68 7.71
N TRP A 72 0.59 22.36 7.95
CA TRP A 72 -0.63 22.15 7.19
C TRP A 72 -0.69 23.18 6.07
N SER A 73 -0.90 22.73 4.84
CA SER A 73 -1.01 23.64 3.70
C SER A 73 -2.09 23.22 2.71
N VAL A 74 -2.61 24.22 2.00
CA VAL A 74 -3.46 24.03 0.82
C VAL A 74 -2.67 24.52 -0.39
N ILE A 75 -2.55 23.68 -1.42
CA ILE A 75 -1.89 24.04 -2.69
C ILE A 75 -2.93 24.07 -3.80
N GLN A 76 -3.09 25.23 -4.42
CA GLN A 76 -4.07 25.45 -5.48
C GLN A 76 -3.63 26.61 -6.38
N ASN A 77 -3.93 26.54 -7.67
CA ASN A 77 -3.65 27.60 -8.65
C ASN A 77 -2.18 28.06 -8.66
N GLY A 78 -1.25 27.13 -8.40
CA GLY A 78 0.18 27.45 -8.37
C GLY A 78 0.66 28.17 -7.11
N GLN A 79 -0.11 28.12 -6.03
CA GLN A 79 0.26 28.72 -4.75
C GLN A 79 0.08 27.72 -3.62
N GLN A 80 1.10 27.61 -2.77
CA GLN A 80 1.02 26.92 -1.49
C GLN A 80 0.71 27.93 -0.39
N HIS A 81 -0.35 27.67 0.35
CA HIS A 81 -0.77 28.46 1.49
C HIS A 81 -0.65 27.62 2.76
N VAL A 82 0.39 27.87 3.54
CA VAL A 82 0.57 27.25 4.87
C VAL A 82 -0.45 27.89 5.83
N THR A 83 -1.41 27.10 6.28
CA THR A 83 -2.51 27.57 7.15
C THR A 83 -2.22 27.32 8.62
N ARG A 84 -1.35 26.37 8.94
CA ARG A 84 -0.96 26.04 10.32
C ARG A 84 0.48 25.54 10.34
N VAL A 85 1.23 25.98 11.36
CA VAL A 85 2.55 25.43 11.70
C VAL A 85 2.51 24.99 13.16
N THR A 86 2.92 23.75 13.43
CA THR A 86 2.93 23.14 14.77
C THR A 86 4.31 22.57 15.10
N PRO A 87 4.56 22.21 16.38
CA PRO A 87 5.59 21.23 16.70
C PRO A 87 5.44 19.97 15.84
N PRO A 88 6.51 19.16 15.67
CA PRO A 88 6.48 17.96 14.86
C PRO A 88 5.36 17.02 15.35
N VAL A 89 4.55 16.60 14.39
CA VAL A 89 3.50 15.60 14.53
C VAL A 89 4.14 14.25 14.28
N ASP A 90 3.90 13.32 15.20
CA ASP A 90 4.20 11.90 15.00
C ASP A 90 3.25 11.37 13.92
N MET A 91 3.79 11.14 12.72
CA MET A 91 2.99 10.71 11.58
C MET A 91 2.61 9.23 11.68
N SER A 92 3.33 8.45 12.47
CA SER A 92 3.02 7.05 12.79
C SER A 92 1.81 6.89 13.73
N ASN A 93 1.25 8.01 14.23
CA ASN A 93 0.12 7.98 15.15
C ASN A 93 -1.25 7.96 14.45
N ARG A 94 -2.07 6.94 14.73
CA ARG A 94 -3.45 6.81 14.20
C ARG A 94 -4.30 8.06 14.36
N ARG A 95 -4.19 8.76 15.51
CA ARG A 95 -4.98 9.98 15.76
C ARG A 95 -4.54 11.13 14.85
N SER A 96 -3.24 11.25 14.58
CA SER A 96 -2.72 12.28 13.67
C SER A 96 -3.30 12.09 12.27
N LEU A 97 -3.20 10.88 11.70
CA LEU A 97 -3.77 10.57 10.39
C LEU A 97 -5.29 10.70 10.37
N SER A 98 -5.98 10.30 11.44
CA SER A 98 -7.43 10.45 11.55
C SER A 98 -7.88 11.91 11.50
N ASN A 99 -7.17 12.80 12.22
CA ASN A 99 -7.42 14.23 12.17
C ASN A 99 -7.11 14.82 10.78
N PHE A 100 -6.09 14.30 10.10
CA PHE A 100 -5.75 14.69 8.73
C PHE A 100 -6.87 14.34 7.75
N VAL A 101 -7.40 13.12 7.82
CA VAL A 101 -8.51 12.65 7.00
C VAL A 101 -9.75 13.52 7.23
N GLU A 102 -10.10 13.77 8.50
CA GLU A 102 -11.22 14.64 8.86
C GLU A 102 -11.08 16.04 8.26
N GLN A 103 -9.95 16.71 8.49
CA GLN A 103 -9.70 18.08 8.00
C GLN A 103 -9.65 18.15 6.47
N THR A 104 -9.17 17.09 5.81
CA THR A 104 -9.22 16.95 4.35
C THR A 104 -10.66 16.94 3.84
N LEU A 105 -11.53 16.12 4.46
CA LEU A 105 -12.95 16.03 4.10
C LEU A 105 -13.70 17.34 4.41
N GLU A 106 -13.42 18.00 5.53
CA GLU A 106 -13.97 19.33 5.85
C GLU A 106 -13.57 20.36 4.80
N THR A 107 -12.29 20.40 4.42
CA THR A 107 -11.77 21.34 3.41
C THR A 107 -12.40 21.10 2.04
N ARG A 108 -12.65 19.84 1.68
CA ARG A 108 -13.40 19.47 0.48
C ARG A 108 -14.85 19.98 0.58
N PHE A 109 -15.54 19.65 1.68
CA PHE A 109 -16.95 19.95 1.89
C PHE A 109 -17.26 21.45 1.82
N HIS A 110 -16.38 22.29 2.39
CA HIS A 110 -16.56 23.73 2.44
C HIS A 110 -16.14 24.48 1.17
N ASP A 111 -15.57 23.79 0.18
CA ASP A 111 -15.21 24.37 -1.11
C ASP A 111 -16.30 24.07 -2.17
N PRO A 112 -17.07 25.07 -2.63
CA PRO A 112 -18.13 24.84 -3.62
C PRO A 112 -17.66 24.21 -4.92
N GLN A 113 -16.40 24.40 -5.30
CA GLN A 113 -15.84 23.80 -6.51
C GLN A 113 -15.48 22.33 -6.29
N PHE A 114 -15.00 21.97 -5.10
CA PHE A 114 -14.47 20.63 -4.80
C PHE A 114 -15.37 19.76 -3.93
N ARG A 115 -16.53 20.24 -3.48
CA ARG A 115 -17.43 19.50 -2.57
C ARG A 115 -17.87 18.10 -3.04
N HIS A 116 -17.72 17.80 -4.33
CA HIS A 116 -18.02 16.50 -4.95
C HIS A 116 -16.79 15.89 -5.64
N ALA A 117 -15.59 16.39 -5.33
CA ALA A 117 -14.34 15.87 -5.86
C ALA A 117 -14.03 14.50 -5.22
N ASP A 118 -13.36 13.64 -5.98
CA ASP A 118 -12.77 12.43 -5.42
C ASP A 118 -11.67 12.79 -4.43
N VAL A 119 -11.53 11.99 -3.37
CA VAL A 119 -10.50 12.19 -2.34
C VAL A 119 -9.49 11.06 -2.41
N TRP A 120 -8.23 11.41 -2.60
CA TRP A 120 -7.11 10.48 -2.54
C TRP A 120 -6.17 10.87 -1.41
N ILE A 121 -5.70 9.88 -0.66
CA ILE A 121 -4.73 10.09 0.42
C ILE A 121 -3.41 9.46 0.03
N ASP A 122 -2.37 10.26 -0.08
CA ASP A 122 -1.00 9.85 -0.33
C ASP A 122 -0.22 9.75 0.99
N LEU A 123 0.17 8.52 1.32
CA LEU A 123 0.96 8.20 2.51
C LEU A 123 2.42 8.13 2.08
N VAL A 124 3.22 9.13 2.44
CA VAL A 124 4.59 9.31 1.93
C VAL A 124 5.59 9.03 3.03
N ASP A 125 6.20 7.84 3.02
CA ASP A 125 7.26 7.48 3.96
C ASP A 125 7.91 6.10 3.64
N HIS A 126 8.58 5.47 4.61
CA HIS A 126 8.89 4.04 4.66
C HIS A 126 7.62 3.18 4.75
N GLY A 127 7.75 1.97 4.22
CA GLY A 127 6.74 0.92 4.33
C GLY A 127 7.39 -0.43 4.61
N GLY A 128 6.63 -1.28 5.26
CA GLY A 128 7.05 -2.58 5.76
C GLY A 128 5.99 -3.65 5.57
N GLY A 129 5.28 -3.61 4.44
CA GLY A 129 4.34 -4.67 4.07
C GLY A 129 3.22 -4.86 5.09
N ASP A 130 2.95 -6.11 5.45
CA ASP A 130 1.90 -6.45 6.41
C ASP A 130 2.22 -5.94 7.84
N GLY A 131 3.45 -5.48 8.09
CA GLY A 131 3.86 -4.80 9.32
C GLY A 131 3.44 -3.32 9.40
N GLY A 132 3.01 -2.72 8.28
CA GLY A 132 2.54 -1.32 8.22
C GLY A 132 3.52 -0.34 7.57
N GLY A 133 3.26 0.96 7.75
CA GLY A 133 3.96 2.07 7.09
C GLY A 133 4.12 3.28 8.02
N LEU A 134 4.61 4.41 7.50
CA LEU A 134 4.75 5.67 8.26
C LEU A 134 5.69 5.51 9.47
N GLN A 135 6.98 5.27 9.19
CA GLN A 135 8.02 5.17 10.19
C GLN A 135 8.44 6.56 10.70
N ALA A 136 8.17 6.83 11.97
CA ALA A 136 8.60 8.07 12.63
C ALA A 136 9.76 7.80 13.60
N ASP A 137 10.88 8.51 13.48
CA ASP A 137 12.01 8.37 14.41
C ASP A 137 11.65 8.82 15.84
N ILE A 138 10.73 9.79 15.99
CA ILE A 138 10.26 10.29 17.30
C ILE A 138 9.53 9.23 18.12
N SER A 139 8.80 8.32 17.47
CA SER A 139 8.08 7.21 18.12
C SER A 139 8.89 5.91 18.08
N GLY A 140 9.82 5.79 17.15
CA GLY A 140 10.67 4.61 16.94
C GLY A 140 9.92 3.43 16.34
N GLY A 141 8.82 3.66 15.62
CA GLY A 141 7.95 2.60 15.10
C GLY A 141 7.20 2.96 13.82
N PHE A 142 6.54 1.95 13.27
CA PHE A 142 5.61 2.05 12.14
C PHE A 142 4.17 2.14 12.63
N MET A 143 3.30 2.78 11.86
CA MET A 143 1.85 2.61 11.98
C MET A 143 1.43 1.29 11.34
N GLY A 144 0.84 0.39 12.13
CA GLY A 144 0.28 -0.87 11.62
C GLY A 144 -0.82 -0.62 10.58
N LEU A 145 -1.00 -1.56 9.64
CA LEU A 145 -1.96 -1.38 8.54
C LEU A 145 -3.42 -1.21 9.00
N GLN A 146 -3.82 -1.83 10.12
CA GLN A 146 -5.16 -1.68 10.71
C GLN A 146 -5.32 -0.30 11.34
N ASP A 147 -4.24 0.27 11.84
CA ASP A 147 -4.26 1.62 12.38
C ASP A 147 -4.29 2.67 11.27
N ILE A 148 -3.66 2.43 10.12
CA ILE A 148 -3.81 3.28 8.94
C ILE A 148 -5.26 3.24 8.44
N ALA A 149 -5.80 2.05 8.20
CA ALA A 149 -7.17 1.87 7.73
C ALA A 149 -8.19 2.41 8.76
N GLY A 150 -7.97 2.10 10.03
CA GLY A 150 -8.75 2.58 11.15
C GLY A 150 -8.69 4.10 11.33
N ALA A 151 -7.54 4.75 11.09
CA ALA A 151 -7.43 6.20 11.09
C ALA A 151 -8.33 6.85 10.03
N ILE A 152 -8.36 6.25 8.83
CA ILE A 152 -9.24 6.69 7.75
C ILE A 152 -10.71 6.55 8.19
N ALA A 153 -11.11 5.39 8.70
CA ALA A 153 -12.47 5.15 9.19
C ALA A 153 -12.85 6.13 10.32
N ASP A 154 -11.95 6.36 11.28
CA ASP A 154 -12.15 7.29 12.39
C ASP A 154 -12.29 8.74 11.90
N GLY A 155 -11.48 9.15 10.91
CA GLY A 155 -11.52 10.49 10.33
C GLY A 155 -12.83 10.75 9.56
N ARG A 156 -13.30 9.76 8.80
CA ARG A 156 -14.62 9.78 8.14
C ARG A 156 -15.76 9.88 9.16
N ALA A 157 -15.70 9.10 10.25
CA ALA A 157 -16.70 9.14 11.30
C ALA A 157 -16.74 10.50 12.02
N GLN A 158 -15.57 11.09 12.30
CA GLN A 158 -15.45 12.42 12.89
C GLN A 158 -16.00 13.51 11.95
N PHE A 159 -15.67 13.45 10.65
CA PHE A 159 -16.22 14.34 9.64
C PHE A 159 -17.75 14.23 9.58
N ASN A 160 -18.32 13.03 9.51
CA ASN A 160 -19.77 12.81 9.50
C ASN A 160 -20.47 13.41 10.72
N LYS A 161 -19.83 13.37 11.89
CA LYS A 161 -20.37 13.99 13.10
C LYS A 161 -20.44 15.51 13.00
N LYS A 162 -19.47 16.15 12.36
CA LYS A 162 -19.41 17.61 12.17
C LYS A 162 -20.22 18.09 10.97
N CYS A 163 -20.26 17.31 9.90
CA CYS A 163 -20.91 17.59 8.63
C CYS A 163 -21.85 16.44 8.21
N PRO A 164 -23.00 16.21 8.88
CA PRO A 164 -23.85 15.03 8.65
C PRO A 164 -24.48 14.92 7.25
N GLN A 165 -24.36 15.96 6.43
CA GLN A 165 -24.85 16.01 5.04
C GLN A 165 -23.69 16.03 4.04
N GLY A 166 -22.46 15.92 4.53
CA GLY A 166 -21.28 15.81 3.71
C GLY A 166 -21.12 14.39 3.17
N ASP A 167 -20.53 14.29 2.00
CA ASP A 167 -19.98 13.04 1.51
C ASP A 167 -18.68 12.78 2.29
N ASP A 168 -18.53 11.59 2.85
CA ASP A 168 -17.39 11.17 3.66
C ASP A 168 -16.47 10.19 2.92
N SER A 169 -16.68 10.01 1.62
CA SER A 169 -15.93 9.05 0.83
C SER A 169 -14.45 9.43 0.73
N VAL A 170 -13.61 8.40 0.86
CA VAL A 170 -12.20 8.41 0.46
C VAL A 170 -12.10 7.46 -0.73
N THR A 171 -11.86 8.02 -1.91
CA THR A 171 -11.86 7.27 -3.18
C THR A 171 -10.69 6.30 -3.22
N GLY A 172 -9.49 6.73 -2.86
CA GLY A 172 -8.31 5.88 -2.91
C GLY A 172 -7.21 6.26 -1.94
N VAL A 173 -6.32 5.30 -1.71
CA VAL A 173 -5.06 5.48 -0.99
C VAL A 173 -3.92 5.24 -1.97
N LEU A 174 -2.99 6.19 -2.04
CA LEU A 174 -1.68 6.00 -2.63
C LEU A 174 -0.71 5.69 -1.49
N ALA A 175 -0.26 4.45 -1.39
CA ALA A 175 0.79 4.07 -0.46
C ALA A 175 2.15 4.32 -1.13
N ASN A 176 2.67 5.53 -1.01
CA ASN A 176 3.97 5.94 -1.53
C ASN A 176 5.10 5.50 -0.59
N GLN A 177 5.14 4.18 -0.41
CA GLN A 177 5.87 3.46 0.62
C GLN A 177 6.31 2.11 0.02
N CYS A 178 7.35 1.50 0.59
CA CYS A 178 7.80 0.18 0.16
C CYS A 178 6.81 -0.91 0.59
N LEU A 179 6.64 -1.95 -0.23
CA LEU A 179 5.98 -3.21 0.13
C LEU A 179 4.48 -3.14 0.47
N MET A 180 3.82 -1.99 0.32
CA MET A 180 2.45 -1.80 0.81
C MET A 180 1.34 -2.41 -0.06
N ALA A 181 1.64 -2.93 -1.25
CA ALA A 181 0.65 -3.71 -2.00
C ALA A 181 0.55 -5.11 -1.39
N THR A 182 -0.21 -5.25 -0.30
CA THR A 182 -0.44 -6.54 0.38
C THR A 182 -1.92 -6.88 0.42
N VAL A 183 -2.24 -8.18 0.49
CA VAL A 183 -3.62 -8.65 0.68
C VAL A 183 -4.20 -8.19 2.02
N GLY A 184 -3.35 -8.09 3.06
CA GLY A 184 -3.77 -7.61 4.38
C GLY A 184 -4.17 -6.14 4.37
N PHE A 185 -3.38 -5.28 3.71
CA PHE A 185 -3.70 -3.86 3.63
C PHE A 185 -4.88 -3.58 2.70
N ALA A 186 -4.97 -4.28 1.56
CA ALA A 186 -6.13 -4.22 0.67
C ALA A 186 -7.43 -4.57 1.42
N ASP A 187 -7.40 -5.62 2.25
CA ASP A 187 -8.53 -6.03 3.07
C ASP A 187 -8.93 -4.97 4.13
N ALA A 188 -7.95 -4.46 4.88
CA ALA A 188 -8.20 -3.46 5.92
C ALA A 188 -8.78 -2.15 5.34
N LEU A 189 -8.25 -1.71 4.20
CA LEU A 189 -8.75 -0.51 3.49
C LEU A 189 -10.15 -0.71 2.92
N SER A 190 -10.45 -1.90 2.38
CA SER A 190 -11.80 -2.24 1.88
C SER A 190 -12.85 -2.12 2.99
N HIS A 191 -12.56 -2.64 4.18
CA HIS A 191 -13.43 -2.48 5.35
C HIS A 191 -13.59 -1.03 5.80
N SER A 192 -12.59 -0.20 5.55
CA SER A 192 -12.62 1.23 5.83
C SER A 192 -13.31 2.04 4.73
N GLY A 193 -13.88 1.37 3.72
CA GLY A 193 -14.66 1.96 2.62
C GLY A 193 -13.84 2.68 1.57
N VAL A 194 -12.52 2.44 1.51
CA VAL A 194 -11.64 2.92 0.43
C VAL A 194 -11.87 2.03 -0.80
N ARG A 195 -11.92 2.64 -1.99
CA ARG A 195 -12.22 1.90 -3.23
C ARG A 195 -10.98 1.43 -3.97
N TYR A 196 -9.89 2.18 -3.89
CA TYR A 196 -8.66 1.84 -4.62
C TYR A 196 -7.42 1.93 -3.72
N LEU A 197 -6.48 1.03 -3.93
CA LEU A 197 -5.12 1.11 -3.39
C LEU A 197 -4.14 1.17 -4.56
N ALA A 198 -3.33 2.21 -4.61
CA ALA A 198 -2.18 2.29 -5.50
C ALA A 198 -0.91 2.12 -4.66
N ALA A 199 -0.11 1.10 -4.92
CA ALA A 199 1.01 0.74 -4.05
C ALA A 199 2.04 -0.11 -4.80
N SER A 200 3.24 -0.21 -4.23
CA SER A 200 4.26 -1.14 -4.69
C SER A 200 4.23 -2.42 -3.84
N PRO A 201 4.28 -3.62 -4.45
CA PRO A 201 4.52 -4.87 -3.72
C PRO A 201 5.99 -5.00 -3.31
N GLU A 202 6.86 -4.18 -3.90
CA GLU A 202 8.31 -4.23 -3.77
C GLU A 202 8.90 -2.97 -3.10
N THR A 203 10.22 -2.99 -2.92
CA THR A 203 10.96 -1.79 -2.51
C THR A 203 10.83 -0.70 -3.57
N MET A 204 10.54 0.52 -3.13
CA MET A 204 10.53 1.72 -3.97
C MET A 204 11.77 2.57 -3.67
N ILE A 205 12.45 3.05 -4.70
CA ILE A 205 13.56 3.98 -4.51
C ILE A 205 13.01 5.40 -4.34
N ALA A 206 13.49 6.11 -3.31
CA ALA A 206 13.15 7.51 -3.09
C ALA A 206 13.38 8.34 -4.38
N PRO A 207 12.46 9.25 -4.74
CA PRO A 207 11.37 9.78 -3.92
C PRO A 207 10.05 8.99 -3.97
N GLY A 208 10.06 7.77 -4.54
CA GLY A 208 8.86 6.97 -4.71
C GLY A 208 7.98 7.45 -5.87
N VAL A 209 6.66 7.35 -5.72
CA VAL A 209 5.66 7.74 -6.71
C VAL A 209 5.73 9.26 -6.96
N PRO A 210 5.69 9.73 -8.22
CA PRO A 210 5.59 11.15 -8.52
C PRO A 210 4.17 11.67 -8.26
N SER A 211 3.84 11.94 -7.00
CA SER A 211 2.47 12.23 -6.51
C SER A 211 1.71 13.25 -7.35
N ALA A 212 2.36 14.36 -7.75
CA ALA A 212 1.73 15.39 -8.60
C ALA A 212 1.31 14.86 -9.98
N LYS A 213 2.13 14.02 -10.61
CA LYS A 213 1.82 13.43 -11.91
C LYS A 213 0.75 12.34 -11.80
N PHE A 214 0.78 11.57 -10.72
CA PHE A 214 -0.26 10.59 -10.40
C PHE A 214 -1.61 11.29 -10.24
N ALA A 215 -1.67 12.35 -9.44
CA ALA A 215 -2.88 13.14 -9.24
C ALA A 215 -3.41 13.79 -10.54
N ASP A 216 -2.52 14.26 -11.42
CA ASP A 216 -2.91 14.78 -12.73
C ASP A 216 -3.62 13.74 -13.59
N VAL A 217 -3.22 12.45 -13.54
CA VAL A 217 -3.93 11.36 -14.23
C VAL A 217 -5.36 11.23 -13.71
N LEU A 218 -5.54 11.24 -12.38
CA LEU A 218 -6.87 11.10 -11.77
C LEU A 218 -7.85 12.18 -12.24
N THR A 219 -7.38 13.42 -12.47
CA THR A 219 -8.26 14.52 -12.92
C THR A 219 -8.79 14.39 -14.35
N ARG A 220 -8.21 13.49 -15.16
CA ARG A 220 -8.67 13.25 -16.54
C ARG A 220 -9.95 12.42 -16.59
N ASN A 221 -10.13 11.52 -15.61
CA ASN A 221 -11.25 10.58 -15.54
C ASN A 221 -11.43 9.78 -16.85
N ASP A 222 -10.31 9.30 -17.36
CA ASP A 222 -10.27 8.38 -18.50
C ASP A 222 -10.64 6.96 -18.03
N GLU A 223 -11.19 6.13 -18.93
CA GLU A 223 -11.57 4.74 -18.61
C GLU A 223 -10.37 3.88 -18.19
N ASP A 224 -9.16 4.22 -18.65
CA ASP A 224 -7.89 3.52 -18.41
C ASP A 224 -7.01 4.23 -17.36
N TRP A 225 -7.59 5.06 -16.47
CA TRP A 225 -6.85 5.86 -15.49
C TRP A 225 -5.86 5.02 -14.64
N ALA A 226 -6.22 3.78 -14.29
CA ALA A 226 -5.39 2.91 -13.47
C ALA A 226 -4.08 2.56 -14.20
N GLN A 227 -4.17 2.20 -15.48
CA GLN A 227 -3.00 1.93 -16.30
C GLN A 227 -2.18 3.21 -16.53
N GLN A 228 -2.84 4.34 -16.82
CA GLN A 228 -2.12 5.62 -16.94
C GLN A 228 -1.39 6.02 -15.64
N ALA A 229 -1.95 5.69 -14.49
CA ALA A 229 -1.36 5.97 -13.18
C ALA A 229 -0.14 5.08 -12.90
N VAL A 230 -0.21 3.81 -13.30
CA VAL A 230 0.95 2.91 -13.32
C VAL A 230 2.00 3.42 -14.29
N ASP A 231 1.64 3.65 -15.56
CA ASP A 231 2.55 4.09 -16.62
C ASP A 231 3.26 5.39 -16.24
N VAL A 232 2.56 6.38 -15.67
CA VAL A 232 3.18 7.65 -15.29
C VAL A 232 4.15 7.46 -14.14
N THR A 233 3.84 6.58 -13.20
CA THR A 233 4.69 6.25 -12.05
C THR A 233 5.95 5.55 -12.53
N MET A 234 5.77 4.48 -13.29
CA MET A 234 6.85 3.68 -13.85
C MET A 234 7.69 4.48 -14.82
N LYS A 235 7.11 5.15 -15.83
CA LYS A 235 7.88 5.93 -16.81
C LYS A 235 8.59 7.14 -16.23
N ALA A 236 7.96 7.89 -15.32
CA ALA A 236 8.56 9.14 -14.85
C ALA A 236 9.70 8.94 -13.84
N ARG A 237 9.74 7.79 -13.16
CA ARG A 237 10.72 7.51 -12.10
C ARG A 237 11.61 6.31 -12.41
N TYR A 238 11.07 5.30 -13.07
CA TYR A 238 11.68 3.99 -13.25
C TYR A 238 11.92 3.62 -14.73
N GLY A 239 11.35 4.37 -15.68
CA GLY A 239 11.45 4.12 -17.11
C GLY A 239 12.47 5.01 -17.82
N GLY A 240 13.33 4.39 -18.63
CA GLY A 240 14.20 5.05 -19.60
C GLY A 240 14.75 4.04 -20.62
N VAL A 241 15.12 4.53 -21.80
CA VAL A 241 15.52 3.69 -22.96
C VAL A 241 17.05 3.58 -23.09
N GLU A 242 17.82 4.32 -22.28
CA GLU A 242 19.29 4.18 -22.21
C GLU A 242 19.80 4.50 -20.79
N GLY A 243 20.45 3.53 -20.15
CA GLY A 243 21.12 3.72 -18.86
C GLY A 243 20.67 2.77 -17.75
N TRP A 244 21.08 3.11 -16.53
CA TRP A 244 20.73 2.43 -15.30
C TRP A 244 19.33 2.86 -14.81
N HIS A 245 18.48 1.91 -14.43
CA HIS A 245 17.20 2.18 -13.76
C HIS A 245 17.07 1.30 -12.51
N PRO A 246 16.37 1.75 -11.46
CA PRO A 246 15.98 0.89 -10.34
C PRO A 246 15.05 -0.24 -10.79
N ALA A 247 15.10 -1.37 -10.10
CA ALA A 247 13.96 -2.28 -10.14
C ALA A 247 12.75 -1.63 -9.44
N ALA A 248 11.55 -1.80 -9.99
CA ALA A 248 10.29 -1.32 -9.45
C ALA A 248 9.12 -2.19 -9.92
N ALA A 249 8.08 -2.25 -9.10
CA ALA A 249 6.78 -2.80 -9.44
C ALA A 249 5.73 -1.88 -8.84
N PHE A 250 4.61 -1.70 -9.52
CA PHE A 250 3.56 -0.82 -9.03
C PHE A 250 2.20 -1.31 -9.50
N ASP A 251 1.26 -1.37 -8.57
CA ASP A 251 -0.08 -1.88 -8.77
C ASP A 251 -1.12 -0.81 -8.46
N VAL A 252 -2.26 -0.94 -9.14
CA VAL A 252 -3.52 -0.32 -8.73
C VAL A 252 -4.53 -1.43 -8.51
N LEU A 253 -5.10 -1.47 -7.30
CA LEU A 253 -6.00 -2.51 -6.83
C LEU A 253 -7.42 -1.96 -6.64
N ASP A 254 -8.42 -2.76 -7.00
CA ASP A 254 -9.84 -2.55 -6.76
C ASP A 254 -10.25 -3.22 -5.44
N LEU A 255 -10.59 -2.38 -4.46
CA LEU A 255 -10.94 -2.79 -3.12
C LEU A 255 -12.45 -2.97 -2.92
N ASP A 256 -13.20 -3.18 -4.01
CA ASP A 256 -14.62 -3.56 -3.92
C ASP A 256 -14.81 -4.70 -2.91
N ALA A 257 -15.71 -4.48 -1.95
CA ALA A 257 -15.92 -5.38 -0.83
C ALA A 257 -16.34 -6.80 -1.27
N GLY A 258 -17.03 -6.92 -2.42
CA GLY A 258 -17.37 -8.21 -3.00
C GLY A 258 -16.14 -8.96 -3.50
N LYS A 259 -15.23 -8.26 -4.21
CA LYS A 259 -13.97 -8.85 -4.70
C LYS A 259 -13.03 -9.22 -3.56
N VAL A 260 -12.83 -8.33 -2.60
CA VAL A 260 -11.99 -8.59 -1.41
C VAL A 260 -12.57 -9.73 -0.56
N GLY A 261 -13.90 -9.79 -0.42
CA GLY A 261 -14.56 -10.91 0.26
C GLY A 261 -14.39 -12.26 -0.46
N ALA A 262 -14.40 -12.26 -1.80
CA ALA A 262 -14.11 -13.46 -2.60
C ALA A 262 -12.64 -13.89 -2.48
N MET A 263 -11.71 -12.93 -2.55
CA MET A 263 -10.29 -13.13 -2.29
C MET A 263 -10.05 -13.79 -0.92
N ARG A 264 -10.60 -13.21 0.16
CA ARG A 264 -10.52 -13.78 1.51
C ARG A 264 -11.02 -15.22 1.53
N SER A 265 -12.22 -15.45 0.98
CA SER A 265 -12.85 -16.78 0.99
C SER A 265 -12.01 -17.84 0.25
N ALA A 266 -11.39 -17.46 -0.86
CA ALA A 266 -10.54 -18.36 -1.63
C ALA A 266 -9.23 -18.69 -0.91
N VAL A 267 -8.60 -17.69 -0.27
CA VAL A 267 -7.40 -17.89 0.54
C VAL A 267 -7.71 -18.76 1.78
N THR A 268 -8.81 -18.49 2.49
CA THR A 268 -9.27 -19.36 3.59
C THR A 268 -9.47 -20.80 3.11
N SER A 269 -10.12 -21.00 1.96
CA SER A 269 -10.36 -22.34 1.41
C SER A 269 -9.06 -23.08 1.11
N PHE A 270 -8.04 -22.39 0.62
CA PHE A 270 -6.70 -22.97 0.43
C PHE A 270 -6.05 -23.34 1.77
N ASN A 271 -6.02 -22.41 2.72
CA ASN A 271 -5.41 -22.62 4.03
C ASN A 271 -6.08 -23.78 4.79
N ASP A 272 -7.41 -23.86 4.77
CA ASP A 272 -8.21 -24.94 5.36
C ASP A 272 -7.92 -26.29 4.69
N ALA A 273 -7.77 -26.31 3.36
CA ALA A 273 -7.45 -27.54 2.64
C ALA A 273 -6.06 -28.07 2.98
N VAL A 274 -5.09 -27.17 3.21
CA VAL A 274 -3.74 -27.54 3.67
C VAL A 274 -3.75 -28.04 5.11
N ASP A 275 -4.47 -27.36 6.01
CA ASP A 275 -4.57 -27.77 7.42
C ASP A 275 -5.31 -29.10 7.62
N ALA A 276 -6.29 -29.39 6.76
CA ALA A 276 -7.03 -30.65 6.79
C ALA A 276 -6.23 -31.87 6.30
N LEU A 277 -5.00 -31.70 5.81
CA LEU A 277 -4.18 -32.82 5.34
C LEU A 277 -3.88 -33.81 6.48
N PRO A 278 -3.99 -35.14 6.24
CA PRO A 278 -3.83 -36.12 7.28
C PRO A 278 -2.39 -36.17 7.80
N HIS A 279 -2.21 -36.46 9.09
CA HIS A 279 -0.89 -36.73 9.67
C HIS A 279 -0.30 -38.12 9.25
N SER A 280 -0.70 -38.64 8.10
CA SER A 280 -0.11 -39.84 7.49
C SER A 280 1.28 -39.51 6.90
N GLN A 281 2.00 -40.52 6.41
CA GLN A 281 3.24 -40.26 5.68
C GLN A 281 2.99 -39.46 4.40
N GLU A 282 1.97 -39.86 3.63
CA GLU A 282 1.55 -39.19 2.40
C GLU A 282 1.18 -37.72 2.65
N GLY A 283 0.37 -37.42 3.68
CA GLY A 283 0.02 -36.03 3.99
C GLY A 283 1.23 -35.18 4.40
N ARG A 284 2.22 -35.76 5.09
CA ARG A 284 3.50 -35.08 5.38
C ARG A 284 4.35 -34.85 4.14
N GLU A 285 4.30 -35.74 3.15
CA GLU A 285 4.96 -35.57 1.86
C GLU A 285 4.28 -34.43 1.07
N THR A 286 2.95 -34.41 1.02
CA THR A 286 2.18 -33.29 0.43
C THR A 286 2.51 -31.94 1.08
N LEU A 287 2.56 -31.86 2.42
CA LEU A 287 2.93 -30.62 3.12
C LEU A 287 4.37 -30.17 2.79
N ARG A 288 5.29 -31.12 2.59
CA ARG A 288 6.66 -30.81 2.17
C ARG A 288 6.69 -30.24 0.75
N ASP A 289 5.88 -30.80 -0.14
CA ASP A 289 5.78 -30.36 -1.53
C ASP A 289 5.16 -28.96 -1.62
N ILE A 290 4.05 -28.70 -0.92
CA ILE A 290 3.45 -27.34 -0.78
C ILE A 290 4.49 -26.34 -0.28
N ARG A 291 5.23 -26.68 0.79
CA ARG A 291 6.28 -25.79 1.31
C ARG A 291 7.41 -25.56 0.29
N SER A 292 7.75 -26.58 -0.49
CA SER A 292 8.76 -26.48 -1.54
C SER A 292 8.32 -25.52 -2.65
N ASP A 293 7.06 -25.62 -3.07
CA ASP A 293 6.48 -24.74 -4.09
C ASP A 293 6.44 -23.30 -3.60
N VAL A 294 5.92 -23.04 -2.40
CA VAL A 294 5.89 -21.69 -1.78
C VAL A 294 7.31 -21.12 -1.67
N ARG A 295 8.29 -21.96 -1.31
CA ARG A 295 9.70 -21.55 -1.22
C ARG A 295 10.34 -21.26 -2.57
N SER A 296 9.87 -21.90 -3.64
CA SER A 296 10.44 -21.76 -4.99
C SER A 296 10.15 -20.39 -5.60
N VAL A 297 9.03 -19.77 -5.24
CA VAL A 297 8.73 -18.38 -5.56
C VAL A 297 9.55 -17.50 -4.62
N ARG A 298 10.32 -16.55 -5.16
CA ARG A 298 11.17 -15.67 -4.34
C ARG A 298 10.29 -14.64 -3.61
N GLY A 299 10.48 -14.48 -2.30
CA GLY A 299 9.82 -13.42 -1.52
C GLY A 299 10.38 -12.03 -1.86
N MET A 300 9.70 -10.98 -1.39
CA MET A 300 10.00 -9.58 -1.72
C MET A 300 11.38 -9.12 -1.26
N VAL A 301 11.81 -7.95 -1.74
CA VAL A 301 13.17 -7.40 -1.54
C VAL A 301 14.20 -8.29 -2.27
N ARG A 302 13.93 -8.53 -3.55
CA ARG A 302 14.64 -9.49 -4.43
C ARG A 302 16.00 -9.03 -4.96
N PHE A 303 16.84 -8.47 -4.10
CA PHE A 303 18.24 -8.14 -4.43
C PHE A 303 19.13 -9.40 -4.37
N ASP A 304 20.01 -9.67 -5.34
CA ASP A 304 20.81 -10.91 -5.39
C ASP A 304 21.71 -11.20 -4.17
N HIS A 305 21.90 -10.22 -3.28
CA HIS A 305 22.63 -10.38 -2.03
C HIS A 305 21.73 -10.45 -0.78
N SER A 306 20.41 -10.46 -0.94
CA SER A 306 19.43 -10.34 0.16
C SER A 306 18.91 -11.66 0.72
N LYS A 307 19.51 -12.82 0.41
CA LYS A 307 18.97 -14.16 0.72
C LYS A 307 18.56 -14.40 2.19
N ASP A 308 19.06 -13.58 3.11
CA ASP A 308 18.80 -13.65 4.55
C ASP A 308 17.95 -12.46 5.06
N MET A 309 17.34 -11.68 4.17
CA MET A 309 16.50 -10.54 4.56
C MET A 309 15.14 -11.00 5.11
N PRO A 310 14.68 -10.42 6.22
CA PRO A 310 13.36 -10.64 6.81
C PRO A 310 12.17 -10.61 5.84
N TRP A 311 12.17 -9.68 4.88
CA TRP A 311 11.08 -9.41 3.92
C TRP A 311 10.79 -10.53 2.91
N HIS A 312 11.54 -11.65 2.93
CA HIS A 312 11.27 -12.81 2.09
C HIS A 312 10.02 -13.60 2.50
N ALA A 313 9.37 -13.23 3.61
CA ALA A 313 8.11 -13.82 4.05
C ALA A 313 6.92 -13.38 3.19
N ASP A 314 6.89 -12.12 2.80
CA ASP A 314 5.92 -11.60 1.84
C ASP A 314 6.29 -12.08 0.44
N ARG A 315 5.33 -12.72 -0.24
CA ARG A 315 5.53 -13.32 -1.57
C ARG A 315 4.52 -12.78 -2.55
N PRO A 316 4.83 -12.70 -3.86
CA PRO A 316 3.83 -12.36 -4.86
C PRO A 316 2.74 -13.43 -4.80
N ALA A 317 1.54 -13.02 -4.40
CA ALA A 317 0.53 -13.98 -3.99
C ALA A 317 0.05 -14.80 -5.20
N ILE A 318 -0.20 -14.13 -6.33
CA ILE A 318 -0.62 -14.76 -7.58
C ILE A 318 0.39 -15.84 -8.00
N ALA A 319 1.66 -15.47 -8.19
CA ALA A 319 2.71 -16.41 -8.61
C ALA A 319 2.87 -17.59 -7.63
N THR A 320 2.75 -17.33 -6.32
CA THR A 320 2.86 -18.38 -5.29
C THR A 320 1.73 -19.39 -5.38
N TYR A 321 0.49 -18.92 -5.47
CA TYR A 321 -0.67 -19.81 -5.60
C TYR A 321 -0.72 -20.53 -6.95
N GLU A 322 -0.32 -19.89 -8.05
CA GLU A 322 -0.21 -20.53 -9.36
C GLU A 322 0.85 -21.64 -9.37
N THR A 323 1.98 -21.44 -8.69
CA THR A 323 3.02 -22.48 -8.55
C THR A 323 2.46 -23.72 -7.86
N VAL A 324 1.73 -23.54 -6.76
CA VAL A 324 1.07 -24.65 -6.05
C VAL A 324 -0.05 -25.27 -6.89
N ALA A 325 -0.82 -24.46 -7.62
CA ALA A 325 -1.89 -24.94 -8.51
C ALA A 325 -1.35 -25.80 -9.66
N GLY A 326 -0.14 -25.50 -10.13
CA GLY A 326 0.54 -26.20 -11.22
C GLY A 326 1.23 -27.50 -10.83
N ASP A 327 1.46 -27.77 -9.54
CA ASP A 327 2.21 -28.96 -9.10
C ASP A 327 1.36 -30.24 -9.16
N GLU A 328 1.50 -31.01 -10.24
CA GLU A 328 0.77 -32.27 -10.47
C GLU A 328 1.00 -33.35 -9.39
N ARG A 329 2.02 -33.20 -8.54
CA ARG A 329 2.23 -34.08 -7.36
C ARG A 329 1.16 -33.87 -6.29
N LEU A 330 0.53 -32.68 -6.25
CA LEU A 330 -0.42 -32.31 -5.22
C LEU A 330 -1.85 -32.80 -5.52
N PRO A 331 -2.64 -33.13 -4.49
CA PRO A 331 -4.04 -33.49 -4.64
C PRO A 331 -4.84 -32.42 -5.40
N GLN A 332 -5.79 -32.85 -6.22
CA GLN A 332 -6.65 -31.95 -7.01
C GLN A 332 -7.37 -30.89 -6.17
N ALA A 333 -7.74 -31.23 -4.92
CA ALA A 333 -8.39 -30.29 -4.01
C ALA A 333 -7.47 -29.12 -3.62
N ILE A 334 -6.19 -29.40 -3.30
CA ILE A 334 -5.19 -28.36 -3.01
C ILE A 334 -4.97 -27.48 -4.23
N ARG A 335 -4.74 -28.10 -5.40
CA ARG A 335 -4.51 -27.36 -6.65
C ARG A 335 -5.70 -26.48 -7.03
N GLY A 336 -6.92 -27.00 -6.90
CA GLY A 336 -8.14 -26.25 -7.18
C GLY A 336 -8.33 -25.06 -6.25
N ALA A 337 -8.05 -25.23 -4.95
CA ALA A 337 -8.12 -24.14 -3.98
C ALA A 337 -7.04 -23.07 -4.24
N ALA A 338 -5.81 -23.47 -4.54
CA ALA A 338 -4.74 -22.55 -4.90
C ALA A 338 -5.07 -21.77 -6.19
N GLN A 339 -5.60 -22.45 -7.21
CA GLN A 339 -6.03 -21.79 -8.44
C GLN A 339 -7.11 -20.74 -8.21
N ALA A 340 -8.08 -21.03 -7.33
CA ALA A 340 -9.12 -20.07 -6.95
C ALA A 340 -8.52 -18.87 -6.22
N ALA A 341 -7.60 -19.09 -5.27
CA ALA A 341 -6.91 -18.00 -4.57
C ALA A 341 -6.15 -17.09 -5.55
N ALA A 342 -5.39 -17.66 -6.49
CA ALA A 342 -4.70 -16.88 -7.52
C ALA A 342 -5.68 -16.06 -8.38
N GLN A 343 -6.81 -16.65 -8.79
CA GLN A 343 -7.82 -15.99 -9.60
C GLN A 343 -8.49 -14.82 -8.89
N GLU A 344 -8.92 -15.00 -7.65
CA GLU A 344 -9.61 -13.96 -6.89
C GLU A 344 -8.66 -12.82 -6.49
N ILE A 345 -7.39 -13.13 -6.19
CA ILE A 345 -6.36 -12.10 -5.98
C ILE A 345 -6.06 -11.35 -7.28
N GLY A 346 -5.94 -12.06 -8.41
CA GLY A 346 -5.80 -11.42 -9.72
C GLY A 346 -7.01 -10.53 -10.08
N GLY A 347 -8.21 -10.89 -9.62
CA GLY A 347 -9.45 -10.15 -9.86
C GLY A 347 -9.53 -8.76 -9.21
N ILE A 348 -8.68 -8.49 -8.22
CA ILE A 348 -8.54 -7.15 -7.63
C ILE A 348 -7.48 -6.29 -8.32
N VAL A 349 -6.64 -6.83 -9.21
CA VAL A 349 -5.60 -6.04 -9.90
C VAL A 349 -6.22 -5.31 -11.10
N LEU A 350 -6.25 -3.98 -11.06
CA LEU A 350 -6.73 -3.14 -12.18
C LEU A 350 -5.65 -2.83 -13.20
N ALA A 351 -4.44 -2.58 -12.72
CA ALA A 351 -3.29 -2.28 -13.54
C ALA A 351 -2.01 -2.66 -12.79
N HIS A 352 -1.00 -3.05 -13.55
CA HIS A 352 0.29 -3.46 -13.05
C HIS A 352 1.38 -3.16 -14.08
N GLU A 353 2.55 -2.77 -13.61
CA GLU A 353 3.77 -2.80 -14.40
C GLU A 353 4.95 -3.11 -13.48
N GLU A 354 5.87 -3.92 -13.98
CA GLU A 354 7.06 -4.33 -13.27
C GLU A 354 8.30 -4.24 -14.16
N SER A 355 9.41 -4.20 -13.46
CA SER A 355 10.73 -4.12 -14.02
C SER A 355 11.36 -5.52 -14.02
N LEU A 356 11.73 -6.05 -15.18
CA LEU A 356 12.23 -7.43 -15.29
C LEU A 356 13.69 -7.64 -14.85
N ASN A 357 14.62 -6.70 -15.07
CA ASN A 357 16.05 -6.85 -14.71
C ASN A 357 16.81 -5.51 -14.62
N PHE A 358 17.42 -5.20 -13.46
CA PHE A 358 18.04 -3.89 -13.21
C PHE A 358 19.29 -3.92 -12.29
N GLY A 359 20.25 -3.04 -12.55
CA GLY A 359 21.46 -2.84 -11.71
C GLY A 359 21.21 -1.87 -10.53
N PRO A 360 22.23 -1.32 -9.84
CA PRO A 360 23.46 -2.02 -9.48
C PRO A 360 23.18 -3.12 -8.44
N PHE A 361 21.96 -3.19 -7.91
CA PHE A 361 21.60 -4.14 -6.86
C PHE A 361 21.30 -5.55 -7.39
N HIS A 362 21.33 -5.73 -8.72
CA HIS A 362 20.97 -6.98 -9.38
C HIS A 362 19.64 -7.51 -8.83
N ALA A 363 18.58 -6.72 -9.04
CA ALA A 363 17.22 -7.11 -8.69
C ALA A 363 16.42 -7.44 -9.94
N SER A 364 15.61 -8.48 -9.82
CA SER A 364 14.55 -8.80 -10.76
C SER A 364 13.25 -8.81 -9.97
N TYR A 365 12.31 -7.99 -10.42
CA TYR A 365 10.96 -8.00 -9.89
C TYR A 365 10.01 -8.75 -10.81
N ALA A 366 10.50 -9.66 -11.65
CA ALA A 366 9.64 -10.50 -12.49
C ALA A 366 8.61 -11.27 -11.64
N ASP A 367 7.35 -11.29 -12.07
CA ASP A 367 6.23 -11.94 -11.37
C ASP A 367 5.82 -11.26 -10.04
N ALA A 368 6.12 -9.97 -9.84
CA ALA A 368 5.56 -9.15 -8.74
C ALA A 368 4.13 -8.67 -9.01
N VAL A 369 3.42 -9.23 -9.99
CA VAL A 369 2.05 -8.82 -10.31
C VAL A 369 1.11 -8.93 -9.12
N GLY A 370 0.46 -7.81 -8.80
CA GLY A 370 -0.55 -7.74 -7.75
C GLY A 370 0.01 -7.77 -6.32
N PRO A 371 -0.88 -7.87 -5.33
CA PRO A 371 -0.48 -7.78 -3.94
C PRO A 371 0.30 -9.01 -3.48
N THR A 372 1.10 -8.80 -2.43
CA THR A 372 1.80 -9.86 -1.72
C THR A 372 0.93 -10.50 -0.66
N ALA A 373 1.26 -11.73 -0.28
CA ALA A 373 0.72 -12.40 0.88
C ALA A 373 1.86 -12.84 1.81
N HIS A 374 1.66 -12.65 3.12
CA HIS A 374 2.59 -13.12 4.13
C HIS A 374 2.54 -14.66 4.24
N LEU A 375 3.50 -15.33 3.60
CA LEU A 375 3.58 -16.79 3.46
C LEU A 375 4.94 -17.28 4.00
N PRO A 376 5.07 -17.38 5.34
CA PRO A 376 6.33 -17.71 5.96
C PRO A 376 6.67 -19.18 5.69
N VAL A 377 7.90 -19.46 5.25
CA VAL A 377 8.37 -20.83 4.96
C VAL A 377 9.30 -21.37 6.05
N SER A 378 9.53 -20.60 7.11
CA SER A 378 10.42 -20.94 8.22
C SER A 378 10.06 -20.14 9.48
N LYS A 379 10.54 -20.59 10.65
CA LYS A 379 10.40 -19.86 11.91
C LYS A 379 11.07 -18.49 11.89
N ALA A 380 12.17 -18.38 11.14
CA ALA A 380 12.90 -17.13 11.03
C ALA A 380 12.11 -16.08 10.23
N SER A 381 11.19 -16.51 9.37
CA SER A 381 10.39 -15.65 8.50
C SER A 381 8.95 -15.46 8.97
N TYR A 382 8.56 -15.94 10.16
CA TYR A 382 7.17 -15.86 10.63
C TYR A 382 6.80 -14.45 11.13
N ASP A 383 7.66 -13.82 11.90
CA ASP A 383 7.59 -12.39 12.24
C ASP A 383 9.02 -11.96 12.54
N SER A 384 9.80 -11.76 11.47
CA SER A 384 11.24 -11.52 11.59
C SER A 384 11.60 -10.23 12.34
N TRP A 385 10.64 -9.32 12.51
CA TRP A 385 10.83 -7.99 13.10
C TRP A 385 10.04 -7.78 14.40
N ALA A 386 9.46 -8.83 14.98
CA ALA A 386 8.67 -8.71 16.20
C ALA A 386 9.47 -8.10 17.36
N ASP A 387 10.78 -8.32 17.42
CA ASP A 387 11.68 -7.72 18.42
C ASP A 387 11.86 -6.21 18.27
N ARG A 388 11.44 -5.65 17.13
CA ARG A 388 11.41 -4.21 16.82
C ARG A 388 10.00 -3.63 16.83
N GLY A 389 9.01 -4.38 17.32
CA GLY A 389 7.62 -3.93 17.38
C GLY A 389 6.88 -3.96 16.05
N VAL A 390 7.43 -4.59 15.02
CA VAL A 390 6.75 -4.80 13.72
C VAL A 390 6.32 -6.26 13.64
N VAL A 391 5.01 -6.50 13.56
CA VAL A 391 4.42 -7.84 13.49
C VAL A 391 3.57 -7.94 12.24
N GLU A 392 3.94 -8.84 11.34
CA GLU A 392 3.28 -9.01 10.04
C GLU A 392 2.09 -9.97 10.16
N THR A 393 2.10 -10.87 11.16
CA THR A 393 1.03 -11.87 11.33
C THR A 393 -0.12 -11.44 12.24
N HIS A 394 0.02 -10.33 12.98
CA HIS A 394 -1.04 -9.81 13.85
C HIS A 394 -1.94 -8.86 13.06
N ASN A 395 -2.60 -9.40 12.03
CA ASN A 395 -3.51 -8.66 11.19
C ASN A 395 -4.83 -9.39 10.94
N ASP A 396 -5.92 -8.63 10.86
CA ASP A 396 -7.29 -9.16 10.69
C ASP A 396 -7.43 -10.11 9.49
N PHE A 397 -6.71 -9.86 8.40
CA PHE A 397 -6.74 -10.75 7.24
C PHE A 397 -6.09 -12.09 7.55
N TYR A 398 -4.86 -12.08 8.08
CA TYR A 398 -4.09 -13.28 8.43
C TYR A 398 -4.85 -14.16 9.43
N ASP A 399 -5.51 -13.55 10.42
CA ASP A 399 -6.39 -14.24 11.35
C ASP A 399 -7.62 -14.82 10.66
N ALA A 400 -8.32 -14.02 9.83
CA ALA A 400 -9.54 -14.43 9.14
C ALA A 400 -9.34 -15.56 8.13
N VAL A 401 -8.14 -15.69 7.57
CA VAL A 401 -7.81 -16.77 6.62
C VAL A 401 -7.12 -17.97 7.26
N HIS A 402 -7.06 -18.03 8.59
CA HIS A 402 -6.38 -19.10 9.33
C HIS A 402 -4.89 -19.23 8.95
N GLY A 403 -4.22 -18.09 8.73
CA GLY A 403 -2.81 -18.04 8.33
C GLY A 403 -1.88 -18.74 9.33
N ALA A 404 -2.16 -18.63 10.63
CA ALA A 404 -1.39 -19.31 11.68
C ALA A 404 -1.45 -20.85 11.57
N ASP A 405 -2.60 -21.40 11.19
CA ASP A 405 -2.78 -22.85 11.04
C ASP A 405 -2.07 -23.36 9.79
N PHE A 406 -2.20 -22.64 8.65
CA PHE A 406 -1.40 -22.90 7.45
C PHE A 406 0.11 -22.90 7.77
N SER A 407 0.61 -21.82 8.38
CA SER A 407 2.03 -21.66 8.75
C SER A 407 2.52 -22.76 9.69
N ARG A 408 1.67 -23.24 10.60
CA ARG A 408 1.97 -24.39 11.46
C ARG A 408 2.08 -25.68 10.65
N SER A 409 1.13 -25.91 9.75
CA SER A 409 1.06 -27.11 8.90
C SER A 409 2.26 -27.25 7.98
N ILE A 410 2.77 -26.15 7.41
CA ILE A 410 4.01 -26.16 6.61
C ILE A 410 5.30 -26.04 7.46
N GLY A 411 5.19 -25.98 8.78
CA GLY A 411 6.32 -25.99 9.72
C GLY A 411 7.09 -24.67 9.81
N ALA A 412 6.43 -23.55 9.52
CA ALA A 412 6.96 -22.20 9.68
C ALA A 412 6.76 -21.63 11.09
N TYR A 413 5.93 -22.25 11.93
CA TYR A 413 5.57 -21.73 13.25
C TYR A 413 6.04 -22.61 14.44
N ASN A 414 6.21 -22.04 15.63
CA ASN A 414 6.31 -22.76 16.91
C ASN A 414 5.76 -21.94 18.10
N ARG A 415 4.95 -22.56 18.96
CA ARG A 415 4.19 -21.96 20.09
C ARG A 415 4.99 -21.11 21.10
N LEU A 416 6.32 -21.09 21.02
CA LEU A 416 7.16 -20.33 21.96
C LEU A 416 7.17 -18.81 21.64
N GLN A 417 6.72 -18.38 20.45
CA GLN A 417 6.67 -16.97 20.06
C GLN A 417 5.41 -16.23 20.56
N ASP A 418 4.23 -16.86 20.58
CA ASP A 418 3.00 -16.23 21.11
C ASP A 418 3.09 -15.90 22.61
N ALA A 419 3.83 -16.71 23.37
CA ALA A 419 4.06 -16.46 24.79
C ALA A 419 4.93 -15.22 25.06
N ALA A 420 5.70 -14.77 24.06
CA ALA A 420 6.51 -13.55 24.15
C ALA A 420 5.73 -12.31 23.65
N GLY A 421 4.88 -12.47 22.64
CA GLY A 421 4.04 -11.39 22.09
C GLY A 421 2.85 -10.98 22.97
N ALA A 422 2.32 -11.89 23.78
CA ALA A 422 1.22 -11.57 24.72
C ALA A 422 1.67 -10.86 26.02
N LEU A 423 2.99 -10.62 26.18
CA LEU A 423 3.60 -10.01 27.37
C LEU A 423 4.35 -8.70 27.08
N ALA A 424 4.40 -8.26 25.81
CA ALA A 424 4.88 -6.95 25.38
C ALA A 424 3.67 -6.07 25.04
#